data_AF-A0A371DA24-F1
#
_entry.id   AF-A0A371DA24-F1
#
_cell.length_a   1.000
_cell.length_b   1.000
_cell.length_c   1.000
_cell.angle_alpha   90.00
_cell.angle_beta   90.00
_cell.angle_gamma   90.00
#
_symmetry.space_group_name_H-M   'P 1'
#
loop_
_entity.id
_entity.type
_entity.pdbx_description
1 polymer ?
#
loop_
_entity_poly.entity_id
_entity_poly.type
_entity_poly.pdbx_seq_one_letter_code
_entity_poly.pdbx_strand_id
1 'polypeptide(L)'
;MLHRFNEPDIKSQSNIAPADAAKLWMQHMQPFAGRATLVSPAITNGAPPAMGTGWLDQFLAECGRLGCTVDAVAAHIYASAKDTAYWKKCITDLGTRYEKPVLITEFNGQGSVEEQQAFLEEMIPFLDGLESVSHYAWFMTAVGNLVNEDGGLTALGETYVST
;
A
#
# COMPACT_ATOMS: atom_id res chain seq x y z
N MET A 1 -9.76 0.79 -10.84
CA MET A 1 -8.51 1.53 -10.54
C MET A 1 -7.39 0.87 -11.31
N LEU A 2 -6.36 1.60 -11.72
CA LEU A 2 -5.18 1.04 -12.39
C LEU A 2 -3.96 1.26 -11.50
N HIS A 3 -3.26 0.17 -11.22
CA HIS A 3 -1.99 0.15 -10.49
C HIS A 3 -0.86 -0.16 -11.46
N ARG A 4 0.34 0.33 -11.17
CA ARG A 4 1.53 0.07 -11.98
C ARG A 4 2.62 -0.61 -11.16
N PHE A 5 3.70 0.09 -10.85
CA PHE A 5 4.92 -0.53 -10.38
C PHE A 5 4.77 -0.98 -8.93
N ASN A 6 5.12 -2.24 -8.69
CA ASN A 6 5.17 -2.85 -7.36
C ASN A 6 6.54 -2.62 -6.75
N GLU A 7 6.60 -1.91 -5.62
CA GLU A 7 7.81 -1.63 -4.85
C GLU A 7 8.99 -1.20 -5.74
N PRO A 8 8.84 -0.12 -6.53
CA PRO A 8 9.93 0.36 -7.39
C PRO A 8 11.16 0.82 -6.60
N ASP A 9 10.99 1.07 -5.31
CA ASP A 9 11.99 1.51 -4.37
C ASP A 9 12.88 0.39 -3.80
N ILE A 10 12.58 -0.89 -4.06
CA ILE A 10 13.44 -2.01 -3.65
C ILE A 10 14.02 -2.76 -4.86
N LYS A 11 15.30 -3.15 -4.73
CA LYS A 11 16.08 -3.76 -5.83
C LYS A 11 15.54 -5.10 -6.32
N SER A 12 14.86 -5.85 -5.46
CA SER A 12 14.35 -7.20 -5.75
C SER A 12 12.98 -7.20 -6.44
N GLN A 13 12.35 -6.03 -6.61
CA GLN A 13 11.02 -5.89 -7.17
C GLN A 13 11.09 -5.13 -8.50
N SER A 14 10.25 -4.11 -8.72
CA SER A 14 10.28 -3.36 -9.98
C SER A 14 11.62 -2.62 -10.16
N ASN A 15 12.26 -2.18 -9.08
CA ASN A 15 13.60 -1.54 -9.08
C ASN A 15 13.76 -0.44 -10.15
N ILE A 16 12.97 0.63 -10.03
CA ILE A 16 12.93 1.71 -11.02
C ILE A 16 13.22 3.03 -10.32
N ALA A 17 14.11 3.84 -10.89
CA ALA A 17 14.37 5.18 -10.40
C ALA A 17 13.11 6.07 -10.56
N PRO A 18 12.84 7.00 -9.62
CA PRO A 18 11.63 7.83 -9.67
C PRO A 18 11.42 8.56 -11.01
N ALA A 19 12.49 9.11 -11.57
CA ALA A 19 12.42 9.85 -12.82
C ALA A 19 12.07 8.98 -14.03
N ASP A 20 12.56 7.74 -14.07
CA ASP A 20 12.24 6.81 -15.15
C ASP A 20 10.83 6.23 -14.99
N ALA A 21 10.39 6.00 -13.74
CA ALA A 21 9.01 5.63 -13.45
C ALA A 21 8.01 6.70 -13.92
N ALA A 22 8.31 7.99 -13.74
CA ALA A 22 7.46 9.08 -14.22
C ALA A 22 7.40 9.17 -15.76
N LYS A 23 8.51 8.92 -16.47
CA LYS A 23 8.50 8.83 -17.95
C LYS A 23 7.64 7.67 -18.45
N LEU A 24 7.79 6.50 -17.83
CA LEU A 24 6.99 5.31 -18.16
C LEU A 24 5.51 5.51 -17.80
N TRP A 25 5.23 6.26 -16.73
CA TRP A 25 3.87 6.64 -16.34
C TRP A 25 3.19 7.45 -17.45
N MET A 26 3.88 8.44 -18.02
CA MET A 26 3.34 9.21 -19.14
C MET A 26 3.03 8.36 -20.37
N GLN A 27 3.85 7.34 -20.65
CA GLN A 27 3.65 6.47 -21.80
C GLN A 27 2.49 5.49 -21.62
N HIS A 28 2.26 5.02 -20.39
CA HIS A 28 1.41 3.85 -20.19
C HIS A 28 0.26 4.00 -19.19
N MET A 29 0.32 4.97 -18.30
CA MET A 29 -0.74 5.25 -17.33
C MET A 29 -1.52 6.50 -17.72
N GLN A 30 -0.83 7.56 -18.14
CA GLN A 30 -1.47 8.82 -18.54
C GLN A 30 -2.57 8.68 -19.61
N PRO A 31 -2.49 7.78 -20.62
CA PRO A 31 -3.58 7.59 -21.58
C PRO A 31 -4.92 7.15 -20.97
N PHE A 32 -4.93 6.72 -19.70
CA PHE A 32 -6.12 6.32 -18.96
C PHE A 32 -6.62 7.39 -17.98
N ALA A 33 -5.95 8.55 -17.89
CA ALA A 33 -6.40 9.67 -17.06
C ALA A 33 -7.83 10.08 -17.44
N GLY A 34 -8.70 10.28 -16.43
CA GLY A 34 -10.12 10.55 -16.62
C GLY A 34 -10.98 9.35 -17.07
N ARG A 35 -10.37 8.18 -17.32
CA ARG A 35 -11.07 6.91 -17.65
C ARG A 35 -10.98 5.88 -16.53
N ALA A 36 -9.97 6.00 -15.67
CA ALA A 36 -9.78 5.22 -14.47
C ALA A 36 -9.04 6.05 -13.41
N THR A 37 -9.27 5.75 -12.13
CA THR A 37 -8.41 6.21 -11.04
C THR A 37 -7.03 5.62 -11.22
N LEU A 38 -6.02 6.48 -11.37
CA LEU A 38 -4.62 6.11 -11.52
C LEU A 38 -3.92 6.16 -10.16
N VAL A 39 -3.54 4.99 -9.65
CA VAL A 39 -2.93 4.83 -8.34
C VAL A 39 -1.41 4.81 -8.49
N SER A 40 -0.71 5.62 -7.69
CA SER A 40 0.75 5.73 -7.73
C SER A 40 1.44 4.35 -7.71
N PRO A 41 2.73 4.27 -8.11
CA PRO A 41 3.55 3.14 -7.72
C PRO A 41 3.42 2.85 -6.23
N ALA A 42 3.32 1.57 -5.86
CA ALA A 42 3.17 1.17 -4.48
C ALA A 42 4.56 1.09 -3.84
N ILE A 43 4.84 2.01 -2.92
CA ILE A 43 6.13 2.08 -2.20
C ILE A 43 6.14 1.18 -0.98
N THR A 44 7.32 0.73 -0.56
CA THR A 44 7.49 0.07 0.75
C THR A 44 7.36 1.06 1.92
N ASN A 45 7.33 0.57 3.16
CA ASN A 45 7.54 1.39 4.37
C ASN A 45 9.03 1.60 4.71
N GLY A 46 9.93 1.45 3.73
CA GLY A 46 11.36 1.70 3.86
C GLY A 46 11.69 3.18 4.11
N ALA A 47 12.88 3.43 4.68
CA ALA A 47 13.26 4.77 5.10
C ALA A 47 13.68 5.67 3.91
N PRO A 48 13.32 6.98 3.94
CA PRO A 48 13.79 7.96 2.97
C PRO A 48 15.31 8.20 3.11
N PRO A 49 15.97 8.79 2.07
CA PRO A 49 15.38 9.31 0.84
C PRO A 49 15.24 8.27 -0.28
N ALA A 50 15.91 7.11 -0.17
CA ALA A 50 15.98 6.15 -1.25
C ALA A 50 14.72 5.27 -1.38
N MET A 51 14.00 5.06 -0.28
CA MET A 51 12.83 4.19 -0.21
C MET A 51 11.61 4.89 0.36
N GLY A 52 10.47 4.22 0.26
CA GLY A 52 9.21 4.67 0.84
C GLY A 52 8.82 6.06 0.35
N THR A 53 8.40 6.90 1.29
CA THR A 53 7.94 8.27 1.00
C THR A 53 9.01 9.10 0.29
N GLY A 54 10.31 8.86 0.55
CA GLY A 54 11.40 9.55 -0.14
C GLY A 54 11.46 9.24 -1.64
N TRP A 55 11.17 8.00 -2.03
CA TRP A 55 11.06 7.62 -3.45
C TRP A 55 9.80 8.22 -4.07
N LEU A 56 8.67 8.15 -3.36
CA LEU A 56 7.39 8.65 -3.86
C LEU A 56 7.39 10.17 -4.05
N ASP A 57 8.01 10.92 -3.13
CA ASP A 57 8.16 12.37 -3.24
C ASP A 57 8.91 12.75 -4.53
N GLN A 58 10.01 12.05 -4.83
CA GLN A 58 10.80 12.27 -6.04
C GLN A 58 10.02 11.92 -7.31
N PHE A 59 9.23 10.84 -7.27
CA PHE A 59 8.37 10.44 -8.38
C PHE A 59 7.28 11.47 -8.63
N LEU A 60 6.58 11.92 -7.57
CA LEU A 60 5.53 12.92 -7.68
C LEU A 60 6.05 14.28 -8.13
N ALA A 61 7.26 14.67 -7.70
CA ALA A 61 7.91 15.89 -8.18
C ALA A 61 8.21 15.83 -9.69
N GLU A 62 8.79 14.73 -10.17
CA GLU A 62 9.01 14.56 -11.61
C GLU A 62 7.69 14.45 -12.39
N CYS A 63 6.70 13.75 -11.84
CA CYS A 63 5.35 13.68 -12.39
C CYS A 63 4.72 15.07 -12.56
N GLY A 64 4.86 15.94 -11.55
CA GLY A 64 4.41 17.33 -11.63
C GLY A 64 5.09 18.10 -12.76
N ARG A 65 6.39 17.85 -12.99
CA ARG A 65 7.15 18.46 -14.09
C ARG A 65 6.71 17.95 -15.48
N LEU A 66 6.33 16.68 -15.58
CA LEU A 66 5.89 16.04 -16.82
C LEU A 66 4.38 16.22 -17.11
N GLY A 67 3.60 16.67 -16.13
CA GLY A 67 2.15 16.83 -16.26
C GLY A 67 1.36 15.53 -16.07
N CYS A 68 1.86 14.61 -15.23
CA CYS A 68 1.19 13.36 -14.92
C CYS A 68 -0.09 13.57 -14.11
N THR A 69 -1.07 12.70 -14.31
CA THR A 69 -2.23 12.50 -13.44
C THR A 69 -1.94 11.36 -12.48
N VAL A 70 -2.04 11.62 -11.18
CA VAL A 70 -1.99 10.62 -10.10
C VAL A 70 -3.12 10.94 -9.13
N ASP A 71 -4.12 10.06 -9.09
CA ASP A 71 -5.38 10.30 -8.38
C ASP A 71 -5.32 9.84 -6.92
N ALA A 72 -4.55 8.78 -6.65
CA ALA A 72 -4.39 8.18 -5.33
C ALA A 72 -2.95 7.69 -5.13
N VAL A 73 -2.55 7.51 -3.87
CA VAL A 73 -1.23 6.96 -3.51
C VAL A 73 -1.36 5.53 -2.99
N ALA A 74 -0.42 4.66 -3.35
CA ALA A 74 -0.34 3.30 -2.84
C ALA A 74 0.90 3.11 -1.96
N ALA A 75 0.75 2.32 -0.90
CA ALA A 75 1.84 1.92 -0.03
C ALA A 75 1.67 0.49 0.48
N HIS A 76 2.81 -0.15 0.72
CA HIS A 76 2.94 -1.44 1.39
C HIS A 76 3.57 -1.22 2.75
N ILE A 77 3.00 -1.82 3.78
CA ILE A 77 3.50 -1.66 5.14
C ILE A 77 3.64 -3.03 5.78
N TYR A 78 4.85 -3.33 6.25
CA TYR A 78 5.17 -4.54 7.00
C TYR A 78 5.88 -4.13 8.29
N ALA A 79 5.32 -4.54 9.43
CA ALA A 79 5.88 -4.28 10.75
C ALA A 79 5.37 -5.32 11.75
N SER A 80 5.81 -5.26 13.00
CA SER A 80 5.30 -6.16 14.04
C SER A 80 3.79 -5.97 14.23
N ALA A 81 3.06 -7.07 14.37
CA ALA A 81 1.63 -7.07 14.73
C ALA A 81 1.37 -6.37 16.08
N LYS A 82 2.39 -6.25 16.94
CA LYS A 82 2.27 -5.63 18.27
C LYS A 82 2.44 -4.11 18.28
N ASP A 83 2.94 -3.53 17.20
CA ASP A 83 3.28 -2.10 17.17
C ASP A 83 2.19 -1.27 16.47
N THR A 84 0.93 -1.41 16.91
CA THR A 84 -0.21 -0.70 16.30
C THR A 84 -0.06 0.82 16.36
N ALA A 85 0.71 1.36 17.30
CA ALA A 85 1.08 2.76 17.33
C ALA A 85 1.89 3.19 16.10
N TYR A 86 2.91 2.42 15.71
CA TYR A 86 3.66 2.66 14.46
C TYR A 86 2.73 2.59 13.24
N TRP A 87 1.87 1.57 13.15
CA TRP A 87 0.95 1.39 12.03
C TRP A 87 0.03 2.59 11.85
N LYS A 88 -0.69 2.98 12.91
CA LYS A 88 -1.63 4.11 12.89
C LYS A 88 -0.92 5.40 12.50
N LYS A 89 0.28 5.64 13.04
CA LYS A 89 1.09 6.80 12.68
C LYS A 89 1.50 6.78 11.22
N CYS A 90 2.08 5.67 10.74
CA CYS A 90 2.58 5.55 9.38
C CYS A 90 1.47 5.79 8.34
N ILE A 91 0.28 5.21 8.55
CA ILE A 91 -0.86 5.32 7.62
C ILE A 91 -1.49 6.72 7.67
N THR A 92 -1.63 7.29 8.87
CA THR A 92 -2.13 8.67 9.02
C THR A 92 -1.18 9.69 8.37
N ASP A 93 0.14 9.50 8.52
CA ASP A 93 1.15 10.35 7.89
C ASP A 93 1.05 10.29 6.35
N LEU A 94 0.82 9.11 5.76
CA LEU A 94 0.60 8.99 4.31
C LEU A 94 -0.64 9.76 3.85
N GLY A 95 -1.74 9.67 4.61
CA GLY A 95 -3.00 10.34 4.30
C GLY A 95 -2.92 11.86 4.37
N THR A 96 -2.07 12.39 5.24
CA THR A 96 -1.87 13.84 5.40
C THR A 96 -0.80 14.41 4.47
N ARG A 97 0.24 13.62 4.13
CA ARG A 97 1.39 14.11 3.34
C ARG A 97 1.05 14.48 1.90
N TYR A 98 0.18 13.71 1.26
CA TYR A 98 -0.04 13.81 -0.19
C TYR A 98 -1.39 14.42 -0.58
N GLU A 99 -2.27 14.69 0.41
CA GLU A 99 -3.63 15.21 0.20
C GLU A 99 -4.41 14.43 -0.89
N LYS A 100 -4.21 13.11 -0.91
CA LYS A 100 -4.79 12.16 -1.87
C LYS A 100 -5.31 10.95 -1.12
N PRO A 101 -6.36 10.27 -1.64
CA PRO A 101 -6.75 8.96 -1.14
C PRO A 101 -5.56 8.00 -1.11
N VAL A 102 -5.43 7.26 -0.01
CA VAL A 102 -4.40 6.26 0.21
C VAL A 102 -5.01 4.88 -0.03
N LEU A 103 -4.22 4.01 -0.66
CA LEU A 103 -4.49 2.59 -0.78
C LEU A 103 -3.35 1.83 -0.09
N ILE A 104 -3.67 1.06 0.93
CA ILE A 104 -2.71 0.16 1.57
C ILE A 104 -2.81 -1.19 0.86
N THR A 105 -2.16 -1.30 -0.30
CA THR A 105 -2.32 -2.46 -1.20
C THR A 105 -1.66 -3.73 -0.68
N GLU A 106 -0.77 -3.60 0.31
CA GLU A 106 -0.28 -4.72 1.12
C GLU A 106 -0.11 -4.24 2.57
N PHE A 107 -0.70 -4.97 3.51
CA PHE A 107 -0.31 -4.91 4.91
C PHE A 107 -0.23 -6.29 5.55
N ASN A 108 0.79 -6.51 6.37
CA ASN A 108 0.94 -7.74 7.15
C ASN A 108 1.66 -7.45 8.48
N GLY A 109 0.99 -7.83 9.58
CA GLY A 109 1.57 -7.80 10.93
C GLY A 109 2.44 -9.02 11.18
N GLN A 110 3.74 -8.84 11.44
CA GLN A 110 4.66 -9.92 11.79
C GLN A 110 4.40 -10.38 13.23
N GLY A 111 4.12 -11.67 13.42
CA GLY A 111 3.82 -12.26 14.71
C GLY A 111 3.28 -13.68 14.59
N SER A 112 2.86 -14.26 15.71
CA SER A 112 2.05 -15.48 15.70
C SER A 112 0.67 -15.22 15.08
N VAL A 113 -0.08 -16.29 14.75
CA VAL A 113 -1.43 -16.16 14.21
C VAL A 113 -2.33 -15.41 15.20
N GLU A 114 -2.21 -15.69 16.50
CA GLU A 114 -2.98 -15.01 17.55
C GLU A 114 -2.64 -13.52 17.63
N GLU A 115 -1.36 -13.16 17.47
CA GLU A 115 -0.93 -11.76 17.41
C GLU A 115 -1.45 -11.06 16.16
N GLN A 116 -1.50 -11.76 15.02
CA GLN A 116 -2.07 -11.25 13.77
C GLN A 116 -3.58 -11.06 13.86
N GLN A 117 -4.31 -11.97 14.51
CA GLN A 117 -5.76 -11.83 14.72
C GLN A 117 -6.07 -10.61 15.59
N ALA A 118 -5.38 -10.45 16.73
CA ALA A 118 -5.52 -9.28 17.59
C ALA A 118 -5.17 -7.98 16.85
N PHE A 119 -4.15 -8.02 16.00
CA PHE A 119 -3.78 -6.90 15.14
C PHE A 119 -4.88 -6.53 14.14
N LEU A 120 -5.49 -7.52 13.46
CA LEU A 120 -6.59 -7.29 12.52
C LEU A 120 -7.82 -6.71 13.23
N GLU A 121 -8.18 -7.27 14.39
CA GLU A 121 -9.30 -6.80 15.23
C GLU A 121 -9.15 -5.31 15.62
N GLU A 122 -7.91 -4.83 15.80
CA GLU A 122 -7.64 -3.42 16.10
C GLU A 122 -7.53 -2.55 14.84
N MET A 123 -6.85 -3.05 13.81
CA MET A 123 -6.45 -2.22 12.66
C MET A 123 -7.52 -2.10 11.59
N ILE A 124 -8.38 -3.11 11.37
CA ILE A 124 -9.46 -3.01 10.39
C ILE A 124 -10.44 -1.87 10.76
N PRO A 125 -10.95 -1.77 12.01
CA PRO A 125 -11.83 -0.65 12.38
C PRO A 125 -11.13 0.71 12.30
N PHE A 126 -9.82 0.75 12.57
CA PHE A 126 -9.03 1.97 12.38
C PHE A 126 -8.93 2.37 10.91
N LEU A 127 -8.68 1.42 10.00
CA LEU A 127 -8.59 1.67 8.57
C LEU A 127 -9.93 2.10 7.99
N ASP A 128 -11.02 1.44 8.39
CA ASP A 128 -12.38 1.80 7.98
C ASP A 128 -12.80 3.19 8.46
N GLY A 129 -12.33 3.59 9.65
CA GLY A 129 -12.62 4.91 10.23
C GLY A 129 -11.72 6.04 9.74
N LEU A 130 -10.65 5.75 9.00
CA LEU A 130 -9.68 6.75 8.56
C LEU A 130 -10.02 7.25 7.15
N GLU A 131 -10.64 8.44 7.07
CA GLU A 131 -11.16 9.02 5.80
C GLU A 131 -10.14 9.10 4.64
N SER A 132 -8.85 9.22 4.95
CA SER A 132 -7.80 9.27 3.95
C SER A 132 -7.49 7.91 3.32
N VAL A 133 -7.86 6.80 3.97
CA VAL A 133 -7.70 5.44 3.44
C VAL A 133 -8.96 5.07 2.67
N SER A 134 -8.79 4.81 1.38
CA SER A 134 -9.90 4.39 0.52
C SER A 134 -10.04 2.87 0.45
N HIS A 135 -8.92 2.15 0.45
CA HIS A 135 -8.87 0.70 0.31
C HIS A 135 -7.63 0.15 1.03
N TYR A 136 -7.71 -1.09 1.48
CA TYR A 136 -6.59 -1.83 2.04
C TYR A 136 -6.72 -3.31 1.70
N ALA A 137 -5.60 -4.04 1.70
CA ALA A 137 -5.60 -5.48 1.45
C ALA A 137 -4.56 -6.19 2.31
N TRP A 138 -5.02 -7.17 3.11
CA TRP A 138 -4.10 -8.02 3.86
C TRP A 138 -3.24 -8.80 2.88
N PHE A 139 -1.93 -8.87 3.14
CA PHE A 139 -1.03 -9.68 2.35
C PHE A 139 -0.89 -11.07 2.99
N MET A 140 -1.47 -12.13 2.44
CA MET A 140 -2.26 -12.22 1.21
C MET A 140 -3.23 -13.40 1.28
N THR A 141 -4.17 -13.47 0.34
CA THR A 141 -4.97 -14.68 0.14
C THR A 141 -4.10 -15.79 -0.45
N ALA A 142 -3.65 -16.70 0.40
CA ALA A 142 -2.85 -17.86 0.03
C ALA A 142 -3.08 -19.01 1.02
N VAL A 143 -2.80 -20.24 0.56
CA VAL A 143 -2.85 -21.45 1.39
C VAL A 143 -1.89 -21.29 2.58
N GLY A 144 -2.38 -21.54 3.79
CA GLY A 144 -1.63 -21.37 5.04
C GLY A 144 -1.57 -19.93 5.55
N ASN A 145 -2.19 -18.97 4.85
CA ASN A 145 -2.41 -17.61 5.32
C ASN A 145 -3.90 -17.38 5.60
N LEU A 146 -4.67 -16.86 4.64
CA LEU A 146 -6.12 -16.64 4.81
C LEU A 146 -6.99 -17.85 4.41
N VAL A 147 -6.45 -18.80 3.64
CA VAL A 147 -7.20 -19.97 3.17
C VAL A 147 -6.46 -21.29 3.45
N ASN A 148 -7.21 -22.37 3.60
CA ASN A 148 -6.70 -23.74 3.71
C ASN A 148 -6.57 -24.39 2.31
N GLU A 149 -5.97 -25.58 2.23
CA GLU A 149 -5.84 -26.34 0.98
C GLU A 149 -7.20 -26.74 0.38
N ASP A 150 -8.23 -26.90 1.20
CA ASP A 150 -9.60 -27.26 0.79
C ASP A 150 -10.43 -26.04 0.33
N GLY A 151 -9.85 -24.84 0.36
CA GLY A 151 -10.53 -23.59 0.00
C GLY A 151 -11.35 -22.97 1.12
N GLY A 152 -11.43 -23.58 2.31
CA GLY A 152 -12.01 -22.95 3.51
C GLY A 152 -11.11 -21.84 4.05
N LEU A 153 -11.65 -20.96 4.90
CA LEU A 153 -10.88 -19.92 5.58
C LEU A 153 -10.03 -20.52 6.71
N THR A 154 -8.84 -19.98 6.92
CA THR A 154 -8.09 -20.21 8.16
C THR A 154 -8.71 -19.42 9.31
N ALA A 155 -8.25 -19.64 10.55
CA ALA A 155 -8.65 -18.80 11.68
C ALA A 155 -8.35 -17.30 11.43
N LEU A 156 -7.22 -17.00 10.80
CA LEU A 156 -6.87 -15.64 10.40
C LEU A 156 -7.77 -15.11 9.27
N GLY A 157 -8.10 -15.97 8.31
CA GLY A 157 -9.06 -15.69 7.23
C GLY A 157 -10.44 -15.31 7.75
N GLU A 158 -10.95 -16.06 8.72
CA GLU A 158 -12.21 -15.76 9.41
C GLU A 158 -12.15 -14.39 10.10
N THR A 159 -11.08 -14.10 10.86
CA THR A 159 -10.89 -12.78 11.49
C THR A 159 -10.89 -11.64 10.46
N TYR A 160 -10.19 -11.81 9.33
CA TYR A 160 -10.08 -10.78 8.30
C TYR A 160 -11.43 -10.43 7.65
N VAL A 161 -12.36 -11.39 7.53
CA VAL A 161 -13.68 -11.16 6.91
C VAL A 161 -14.76 -10.75 7.92
N SER A 162 -14.52 -10.94 9.22
CA SER A 162 -15.51 -10.71 10.27
C SER A 162 -15.34 -9.41 11.07
N THR A 163 -14.20 -8.74 10.90
CA THR A 163 -13.87 -7.51 11.62
C THR A 163 -14.47 -6.30 10.94
#